data_AF-A0A949XQB2-F1
#
_entry.id   AF-A0A949XQB2-F1
#
_cell.length_a   1.000
_cell.length_b   1.000
_cell.length_c   1.000
_cell.angle_alpha   90.00
_cell.angle_beta   90.00
_cell.angle_gamma   90.00
#
_symmetry.space_group_name_H-M   'P 1'
#
loop_
_entity.id
_entity.type
_entity.pdbx_description
1 polymer ?
#
loop_
_entity_poly.entity_id
_entity_poly.type
_entity_poly.pdbx_seq_one_letter_code
_entity_poly.pdbx_strand_id
1 'polypeptide(L)'
;MSNWFARERVSRPGAYRLDRLLRSARAAYDDAALQRVADRLDAGMRERLDRLLADAGEGTGFARLAGDPGRVGLESLLAEIGKLELLRSLALPPDLLRGVHPEQIKRFRRRVAIETAWELRRHPDRIRLPLLAFWCVPRQAD
;
A
#
# COMPACT_ATOMS: atom_id res chain seq x y z
N MET A 1 -3.47 -19.88 34.64
CA MET A 1 -2.68 -18.82 33.95
C MET A 1 -2.67 -17.46 34.66
N SER A 2 -3.10 -17.35 35.94
CA SER A 2 -3.16 -16.06 36.66
C SER A 2 -1.96 -15.76 37.56
N ASN A 3 -1.06 -16.72 37.78
CA ASN A 3 -0.03 -16.63 38.81
C ASN A 3 1.27 -15.91 38.37
N TRP A 4 1.38 -15.53 37.09
CA TRP A 4 2.58 -14.87 36.54
C TRP A 4 2.57 -13.35 36.85
N PHE A 5 1.42 -12.68 36.70
CA PHE A 5 1.30 -11.23 36.91
C PHE A 5 1.52 -10.80 38.36
N ALA A 6 1.14 -11.64 39.33
CA ALA A 6 1.35 -11.36 40.75
C ALA A 6 2.83 -11.45 41.15
N ARG A 7 3.61 -12.31 40.48
CA ARG A 7 5.06 -12.46 40.70
C ARG A 7 5.86 -11.27 40.19
N GLU A 8 5.45 -10.68 39.07
CA GLU A 8 6.19 -9.60 38.39
C GLU A 8 5.78 -8.18 38.84
N ARG A 9 4.85 -8.04 39.79
CA ARG A 9 4.29 -6.73 40.24
C ARG A 9 3.77 -5.85 39.09
N VAL A 10 3.31 -6.46 38.00
CA VAL A 10 2.75 -5.74 36.84
C VAL A 10 1.23 -5.73 36.96
N SER A 11 0.66 -4.55 37.18
CA SER A 11 -0.79 -4.33 37.08
C SER A 11 -1.25 -4.61 35.64
N ARG A 12 -2.22 -5.53 35.47
CA ARG A 12 -2.88 -5.76 34.17
C ARG A 12 -3.61 -4.46 33.77
N PRO A 13 -3.23 -3.80 32.67
CA PRO A 13 -4.01 -2.70 32.13
C PRO A 13 -5.47 -3.13 31.95
N GLY A 14 -6.43 -2.33 32.42
CA GLY A 14 -7.85 -2.59 32.12
C GLY A 14 -8.06 -2.76 30.61
N ALA A 15 -9.05 -3.56 30.20
CA ALA A 15 -9.25 -3.96 28.80
C ALA A 15 -9.17 -2.79 27.80
N TYR A 16 -9.80 -1.66 28.13
CA TYR A 16 -9.74 -0.42 27.35
C TYR A 16 -8.31 0.13 27.15
N ARG A 17 -7.47 0.10 28.19
CA ARG A 17 -6.07 0.57 28.12
C ARG A 17 -5.25 -0.36 27.25
N LEU A 18 -5.48 -1.68 27.34
CA LEU A 18 -4.84 -2.67 26.49
C LEU A 18 -5.22 -2.47 25.01
N ASP A 19 -6.50 -2.29 24.71
CA ASP A 19 -6.97 -2.06 23.34
C ASP A 19 -6.40 -0.77 22.73
N ARG A 20 -6.31 0.30 23.53
CA ARG A 20 -5.67 1.54 23.10
C ARG A 20 -4.18 1.36 22.82
N LEU A 21 -3.47 0.65 23.71
CA LEU A 21 -2.05 0.32 23.53
C LEU A 21 -1.84 -0.50 22.26
N LEU A 22 -2.65 -1.54 22.04
CA LEU A 22 -2.61 -2.37 20.84
C LEU A 22 -2.85 -1.55 19.57
N ARG A 23 -3.87 -0.68 19.57
CA ARG A 23 -4.14 0.23 18.44
C ARG A 23 -2.99 1.18 18.18
N SER A 24 -2.41 1.78 19.22
CA SER A 24 -1.27 2.69 19.07
C SER A 24 -0.01 2.00 18.56
N ALA A 25 0.28 0.80 19.07
CA ALA A 25 1.40 0.00 18.61
C ALA A 25 1.21 -0.41 17.14
N ARG A 26 -0.02 -0.75 16.75
CA ARG A 26 -0.32 -1.07 15.36
C ARG A 26 -0.18 0.14 14.45
N ALA A 27 -0.69 1.30 14.86
CA ALA A 27 -0.56 2.54 14.10
C ALA A 27 0.93 2.91 13.90
N ALA A 28 1.73 2.88 14.98
CA ALA A 28 3.16 3.16 14.90
C ALA A 28 3.91 2.17 13.98
N TYR A 29 3.50 0.89 14.01
CA TYR A 29 4.08 -0.13 13.14
C TYR A 29 3.77 0.12 11.65
N ASP A 30 2.54 0.55 11.36
CA ASP A 30 2.07 0.91 10.02
C ASP A 30 2.77 2.18 9.52
N ASP A 31 2.88 3.20 10.36
CA ASP A 31 3.58 4.45 10.07
C ASP A 31 5.06 4.21 9.77
N ALA A 32 5.71 3.35 10.55
CA ALA A 32 7.11 2.96 10.30
C ALA A 32 7.30 2.25 8.95
N ALA A 33 6.30 1.49 8.48
CA ALA A 33 6.35 0.85 7.17
C ALA A 33 6.14 1.87 6.04
N LEU A 34 5.17 2.78 6.18
CA LEU A 34 4.93 3.86 5.22
C LEU A 34 6.17 4.76 5.09
N GLN A 35 6.73 5.19 6.22
CA GLN A 35 7.92 6.04 6.26
C GLN A 35 9.12 5.36 5.59
N ARG A 36 9.40 4.08 5.94
CA ARG A 36 10.51 3.32 5.35
C ARG A 36 10.43 3.25 3.82
N VAL A 37 9.23 3.08 3.27
CA VAL A 37 9.05 3.06 1.81
C VAL A 37 9.17 4.46 1.23
N ALA A 38 8.55 5.47 1.87
CA ALA A 38 8.63 6.86 1.43
C ALA A 38 10.09 7.38 1.35
N ASP A 39 10.93 7.01 2.32
CA ASP A 39 12.34 7.40 2.37
C ASP A 39 13.18 6.83 1.22
N ARG A 40 12.70 5.77 0.56
CA ARG A 40 13.39 5.12 -0.58
C ARG A 40 12.93 5.64 -1.93
N LEU A 41 11.87 6.45 -1.97
CA LEU A 41 11.35 7.00 -3.22
C LEU A 41 12.15 8.23 -3.61
N ASP A 42 12.87 8.15 -4.73
CA ASP A 42 13.48 9.32 -5.36
C ASP A 42 12.44 10.22 -6.06
N ALA A 43 12.85 11.40 -6.52
CA ALA A 43 11.95 12.34 -7.16
C ALA A 43 11.24 11.77 -8.40
N GLY A 44 11.93 10.96 -9.22
CA GLY A 44 11.36 10.38 -10.43
C GLY A 44 10.34 9.29 -10.13
N MET A 45 10.58 8.45 -9.12
CA MET A 45 9.63 7.46 -8.64
C MET A 45 8.37 8.13 -8.10
N ARG A 46 8.52 9.22 -7.32
CA ARG A 46 7.39 9.99 -6.78
C ARG A 46 6.54 10.57 -7.91
N GLU A 47 7.19 11.20 -8.90
CA GLU A 47 6.50 11.77 -10.05
C GLU A 47 5.74 10.71 -10.85
N ARG A 48 6.37 9.55 -11.13
CA ARG A 48 5.72 8.45 -11.84
C ARG A 48 4.53 7.86 -11.06
N LEU A 49 4.64 7.72 -9.75
CA LEU A 49 3.55 7.28 -8.88
C LEU A 49 2.40 8.30 -8.85
N ASP A 50 2.69 9.59 -8.68
CA ASP A 50 1.66 10.63 -8.68
C ASP A 50 0.94 10.73 -10.03
N ARG A 51 1.65 10.53 -11.14
CA ARG A 51 1.05 10.49 -12.49
C ARG A 51 0.00 9.40 -12.65
N LEU A 52 0.05 8.30 -11.88
CA LEU A 52 -1.02 7.30 -11.88
C LEU A 52 -2.36 7.87 -11.43
N LEU A 53 -2.37 8.90 -10.60
CA LEU A 53 -3.58 9.51 -10.07
C LEU A 53 -4.05 10.73 -10.87
N ALA A 54 -3.25 11.19 -11.83
CA ALA A 54 -3.65 12.25 -12.75
C ALA A 54 -4.70 11.72 -13.74
N ASP A 55 -5.74 12.51 -13.98
CA ASP A 55 -6.74 12.20 -14.99
C ASP A 55 -6.30 12.80 -16.33
N ALA A 56 -6.17 11.94 -17.35
CA ALA A 56 -5.77 12.33 -18.69
C ALA A 56 -6.98 12.54 -19.64
N GLY A 57 -8.20 12.58 -19.12
CA GLY A 57 -9.45 12.72 -19.90
C GLY A 57 -10.13 11.39 -20.23
N GLU A 58 -9.40 10.28 -20.15
CA GLU A 58 -9.91 8.90 -20.30
C GLU A 58 -9.90 8.13 -18.97
N GLY A 59 -9.75 8.86 -17.85
CA GLY A 59 -9.56 8.31 -16.52
C GLY A 59 -8.09 8.23 -16.10
N THR A 60 -7.88 7.80 -14.85
CA THR A 60 -6.56 7.76 -14.24
C THR A 60 -5.81 6.46 -14.58
N GLY A 61 -4.48 6.52 -14.62
CA GLY A 61 -3.64 5.31 -14.75
C GLY A 61 -3.93 4.29 -13.64
N PHE A 62 -4.24 4.76 -12.43
CA PHE A 62 -4.68 3.94 -11.32
C PHE A 62 -5.98 3.19 -11.62
N ALA A 63 -7.01 3.88 -12.12
CA ALA A 63 -8.29 3.26 -12.47
C ALA A 63 -8.11 2.22 -13.59
N ARG A 64 -7.27 2.51 -14.58
CA ARG A 64 -6.91 1.54 -15.63
C ARG A 64 -6.24 0.29 -15.06
N LEU A 65 -5.30 0.45 -14.12
CA LEU A 65 -4.65 -0.68 -13.46
C LEU A 65 -5.61 -1.46 -12.55
N ALA A 66 -6.60 -0.80 -11.95
CA ALA A 66 -7.55 -1.42 -11.01
C ALA A 66 -8.72 -2.11 -11.72
N GLY A 67 -9.01 -1.76 -12.97
CA GLY A 67 -10.11 -2.34 -13.73
C GLY A 67 -9.96 -3.85 -13.95
N ASP A 68 -11.08 -4.55 -13.99
CA ASP A 68 -11.11 -5.99 -14.27
C ASP A 68 -10.77 -6.29 -15.74
N PRO A 69 -10.18 -7.46 -16.04
CA PRO A 69 -9.87 -7.90 -17.41
C PRO A 69 -11.11 -8.06 -18.31
N GLY A 70 -12.32 -8.03 -17.75
CA GLY A 70 -13.55 -8.27 -18.52
C GLY A 70 -13.68 -9.73 -18.99
N ARG A 71 -14.42 -9.96 -20.08
CA ARG A 71 -14.57 -11.31 -20.67
C ARG A 71 -13.29 -11.70 -21.40
N VAL A 72 -12.89 -12.97 -21.26
CA VAL A 72 -11.71 -13.53 -21.92
C VAL A 72 -11.83 -13.39 -23.44
N GLY A 73 -10.83 -12.75 -24.05
CA GLY A 73 -10.72 -12.49 -25.48
C GLY A 73 -9.47 -11.66 -25.82
N LEU A 74 -9.21 -11.42 -27.11
CA LEU A 74 -8.03 -10.68 -27.57
C LEU A 74 -7.92 -9.29 -26.93
N GLU A 75 -9.02 -8.56 -26.87
CA GLU A 75 -9.08 -7.22 -26.25
C GLU A 75 -8.69 -7.24 -24.76
N SER A 76 -9.17 -8.24 -24.00
CA SER A 76 -8.79 -8.39 -22.59
C SER A 76 -7.30 -8.66 -22.42
N LEU A 77 -6.70 -9.47 -23.30
CA LEU A 77 -5.27 -9.77 -23.27
C LEU A 77 -4.43 -8.54 -23.59
N LEU A 78 -4.81 -7.77 -24.62
CA LEU A 78 -4.15 -6.51 -24.97
C LEU A 78 -4.27 -5.48 -23.84
N ALA A 79 -5.43 -5.40 -23.19
CA ALA A 79 -5.60 -4.52 -22.03
C ALA A 79 -4.69 -4.91 -20.86
N GLU A 80 -4.55 -6.21 -20.56
CA GLU A 80 -3.63 -6.69 -19.52
C GLU A 80 -2.15 -6.44 -19.86
N ILE A 81 -1.74 -6.61 -21.12
CA ILE A 81 -0.39 -6.23 -21.58
C ILE A 81 -0.14 -4.74 -21.32
N GLY A 82 -1.10 -3.88 -21.68
CA GLY A 82 -1.00 -2.44 -21.42
C GLY A 82 -0.90 -2.09 -19.92
N LYS A 83 -1.55 -2.86 -19.03
CA LYS A 83 -1.40 -2.70 -17.58
C LYS A 83 0.00 -3.10 -17.11
N LEU A 84 0.55 -4.21 -17.63
CA LEU A 84 1.91 -4.64 -17.32
C LEU A 84 2.96 -3.64 -17.82
N GLU A 85 2.81 -3.10 -19.02
CA GLU A 85 3.68 -2.05 -19.57
C GLU A 85 3.64 -0.78 -18.71
N LEU A 86 2.44 -0.35 -18.30
CA LEU A 86 2.27 0.77 -17.39
C LEU A 86 2.97 0.52 -16.05
N LEU A 87 2.80 -0.66 -15.44
CA LEU A 87 3.47 -1.02 -14.18
C LEU A 87 5.01 -1.06 -14.31
N ARG A 88 5.53 -1.55 -15.43
CA ARG A 88 6.97 -1.57 -15.73
C ARG A 88 7.52 -0.16 -15.95
N SER A 89 6.77 0.72 -16.60
CA SER A 89 7.16 2.11 -16.84
C SER A 89 7.37 2.93 -15.55
N LEU A 90 6.78 2.50 -14.43
CA LEU A 90 7.02 3.10 -13.12
C LEU A 90 8.47 2.95 -12.65
N ALA A 91 9.21 1.97 -13.20
CA ALA A 91 10.61 1.69 -12.87
C ALA A 91 10.88 1.61 -11.36
N LEU A 92 9.94 1.00 -10.61
CA LEU A 92 10.09 0.77 -9.17
C LEU A 92 11.07 -0.39 -8.94
N PRO A 93 12.04 -0.27 -8.02
CA PRO A 93 12.94 -1.37 -7.70
C PRO A 93 12.18 -2.57 -7.12
N PRO A 94 12.54 -3.82 -7.49
CA PRO A 94 11.85 -5.02 -6.97
C PRO A 94 12.01 -5.19 -5.45
N ASP A 95 13.05 -4.59 -4.87
CA ASP A 95 13.33 -4.63 -3.44
C ASP A 95 12.90 -3.35 -2.70
N LEU A 96 12.10 -2.47 -3.33
CA LEU A 96 11.59 -1.25 -2.72
C LEU A 96 10.86 -1.51 -1.39
N LEU A 97 10.18 -2.66 -1.27
CA LEU A 97 9.44 -3.08 -0.08
C LEU A 97 10.28 -3.92 0.91
N ARG A 98 11.59 -4.07 0.70
CA ARG A 98 12.48 -4.86 1.55
C ARG A 98 12.40 -4.44 3.02
N GLY A 99 12.22 -5.40 3.93
CA GLY A 99 12.12 -5.12 5.37
C GLY A 99 10.74 -4.63 5.82
N VAL A 100 9.74 -4.59 4.93
CA VAL A 100 8.34 -4.52 5.32
C VAL A 100 7.78 -5.91 5.49
N HIS A 101 7.03 -6.14 6.57
CA HIS A 101 6.44 -7.44 6.86
C HIS A 101 5.37 -7.81 5.81
N PRO A 102 5.32 -9.07 5.31
CA PRO A 102 4.39 -9.48 4.26
C PRO A 102 2.91 -9.17 4.56
N GLU A 103 2.48 -9.34 5.81
CA GLU A 103 1.10 -9.02 6.21
C GLU A 103 0.77 -7.52 6.13
N GLN A 104 1.76 -6.63 6.34
CA GLN A 104 1.55 -5.21 6.12
C GLN A 104 1.37 -4.90 4.64
N ILE A 105 2.21 -5.49 3.78
CA ILE A 105 2.10 -5.35 2.32
C ILE A 105 0.70 -5.79 1.87
N LYS A 106 0.27 -6.99 2.27
CA LYS A 106 -1.05 -7.53 1.94
C LYS A 106 -2.19 -6.61 2.38
N ARG A 107 -2.12 -6.08 3.59
CA ARG A 107 -3.17 -5.19 4.11
C ARG A 107 -3.17 -3.82 3.42
N PHE A 108 -2.00 -3.24 3.15
CA PHE A 108 -1.92 -1.98 2.38
C PHE A 108 -2.40 -2.17 0.94
N ARG A 109 -2.06 -3.29 0.27
CA ARG A 109 -2.63 -3.66 -1.05
C ARG A 109 -4.16 -3.69 -1.00
N ARG A 110 -4.73 -4.38 -0.01
CA ARG A 110 -6.19 -4.48 0.17
C ARG A 110 -6.84 -3.12 0.42
N ARG A 111 -6.21 -2.28 1.23
CA ARG A 111 -6.66 -0.91 1.48
C ARG A 111 -6.71 -0.12 0.17
N VAL A 112 -5.63 -0.13 -0.61
CA VAL A 112 -5.58 0.61 -1.88
C VAL A 112 -6.59 0.06 -2.89
N ALA A 113 -6.82 -1.25 -2.93
CA ALA A 113 -7.75 -1.88 -3.86
C ALA A 113 -9.22 -1.44 -3.69
N ILE A 114 -9.59 -0.87 -2.54
CA ILE A 114 -10.95 -0.35 -2.29
C ILE A 114 -11.03 1.17 -2.32
N GLU A 115 -9.90 1.87 -2.47
CA GLU A 115 -9.87 3.33 -2.57
C GLU A 115 -9.92 3.77 -4.04
N THR A 116 -10.60 4.88 -4.30
CA THR A 116 -10.61 5.56 -5.60
C THR A 116 -9.35 6.42 -5.77
N ALA A 117 -9.04 6.79 -7.02
CA ALA A 117 -7.94 7.73 -7.29
C ALA A 117 -8.13 9.09 -6.59
N TRP A 118 -9.38 9.52 -6.39
CA TRP A 118 -9.68 10.75 -5.66
C TRP A 118 -9.40 10.62 -4.16
N GLU A 119 -9.79 9.52 -3.53
CA GLU A 119 -9.48 9.26 -2.11
C GLU A 119 -7.97 9.18 -1.88
N LEU A 120 -7.26 8.49 -2.78
CA LEU A 120 -5.80 8.38 -2.71
C LEU A 120 -5.12 9.75 -2.79
N ARG A 121 -5.57 10.64 -3.67
CA ARG A 121 -5.03 12.02 -3.79
C ARG A 121 -5.17 12.86 -2.53
N ARG A 122 -6.18 12.59 -1.69
CA ARG A 122 -6.42 13.35 -0.46
C ARG A 122 -5.48 13.00 0.68
N HIS A 123 -4.79 11.86 0.61
CA HIS A 123 -3.77 11.53 1.60
C HIS A 123 -2.54 12.44 1.41
N PRO A 124 -1.86 12.81 2.50
CA PRO A 124 -0.56 13.48 2.40
C PRO A 124 0.44 12.57 1.69
N ASP A 125 1.43 13.16 1.01
CA ASP A 125 2.41 12.45 0.17
C ASP A 125 3.11 11.30 0.92
N ARG A 126 3.43 11.52 2.21
CA ARG A 126 4.04 10.51 3.10
C ARG A 126 3.19 9.25 3.32
N ILE A 127 1.91 9.29 2.96
CA ILE A 127 0.97 8.16 3.00
C ILE A 127 0.64 7.73 1.57
N ARG A 128 0.26 8.67 0.69
CA ARG A 128 -0.19 8.40 -0.68
C ARG A 128 0.84 7.62 -1.49
N LEU A 129 2.08 8.09 -1.52
CA LEU A 129 3.15 7.53 -2.34
C LEU A 129 3.55 6.11 -1.90
N PRO A 130 3.83 5.83 -0.62
CA PRO A 130 4.12 4.47 -0.20
C PRO A 130 2.90 3.53 -0.33
N LEU A 131 1.66 4.00 -0.20
CA LEU A 131 0.48 3.19 -0.51
C LEU A 131 0.46 2.75 -1.98
N LEU A 132 0.70 3.67 -2.92
CA LEU A 132 0.80 3.33 -4.34
C LEU A 132 1.96 2.34 -4.60
N ALA A 133 3.10 2.51 -3.93
CA ALA A 133 4.22 1.57 -4.04
C ALA A 133 3.86 0.18 -3.50
N PHE A 134 3.20 0.08 -2.34
CA PHE A 134 2.71 -1.18 -1.78
C PHE A 134 1.76 -1.91 -2.73
N TRP A 135 0.99 -1.15 -3.52
CA TRP A 135 0.05 -1.70 -4.48
C TRP A 135 0.71 -2.10 -5.81
N CYS A 136 1.61 -1.27 -6.34
CA CYS A 136 2.24 -1.48 -7.66
C CYS A 136 3.36 -2.52 -7.66
N VAL A 137 4.28 -2.49 -6.69
CA VAL A 137 5.48 -3.36 -6.71
C VAL A 137 5.11 -4.85 -6.80
N PRO A 138 4.16 -5.37 -6.00
CA PRO A 138 3.81 -6.78 -6.09
C PRO A 138 3.15 -7.16 -7.43
N ARG A 139 2.49 -6.20 -8.09
CA ARG A 139 1.80 -6.41 -9.38
C ARG A 139 2.77 -6.43 -10.58
N GLN A 140 4.03 -6.07 -10.39
CA GLN A 140 5.04 -6.18 -11.45
C GLN A 140 5.47 -7.63 -11.73
N ALA A 141 5.15 -8.55 -10.81
CA ALA A 141 5.48 -9.98 -10.89
C ALA A 141 4.23 -10.89 -10.93
N ASP A 142 3.03 -10.31 -10.85
CA ASP A 142 1.74 -11.00 -11.04
C ASP A 142 1.51 -11.24 -12.56
#